data_AF-A0A1Z8MRX8-F1
#
_entry.id   AF-A0A1Z8MRX8-F1
#
_cell.length_a   1.000
_cell.length_b   1.000
_cell.length_c   1.000
_cell.angle_alpha   90.00
_cell.angle_beta   90.00
_cell.angle_gamma   90.00
#
_symmetry.space_group_name_H-M   'P 1'
#
loop_
_entity.id
_entity.type
_entity.pdbx_description
1 polymer ?
#
loop_
_entity_poly.entity_id
_entity_poly.type
_entity_poly.pdbx_seq_one_letter_code
_entity_poly.pdbx_strand_id
1 'polypeptide(L)'
;MTSETAIALREQMLRDGYCVIPDILSLDFLQQLQQESDRLNDTVPHHPDTKYQGTHLGIGYKDNEIMQRLAEWKPARQALEQMGFGDFTPGGGLLV
;
A
#
# COMPACT_ATOMS: atom_id res chain seq x y z
N MET A 1 -16.66 4.52 -4.11
CA MET A 1 -17.18 3.20 -4.50
C MET A 1 -18.67 3.12 -4.15
N THR A 2 -19.48 2.40 -4.92
CA THR A 2 -20.91 2.20 -4.60
C THR A 2 -21.10 1.07 -3.58
N SER A 3 -22.27 0.99 -2.95
CA SER A 3 -22.59 -0.10 -2.00
C SER A 3 -22.50 -1.48 -2.65
N GLU A 4 -23.03 -1.62 -3.87
CA GLU A 4 -23.00 -2.88 -4.64
C GLU A 4 -21.57 -3.32 -4.95
N THR A 5 -20.71 -2.38 -5.39
CA THR A 5 -19.29 -2.67 -5.64
C THR A 5 -18.56 -3.07 -4.36
N ALA A 6 -18.87 -2.42 -3.23
CA ALA A 6 -18.26 -2.74 -1.94
C ALA A 6 -18.60 -4.16 -1.47
N ILE A 7 -19.86 -4.59 -1.63
CA ILE A 7 -20.31 -5.95 -1.32
C ILE A 7 -19.58 -6.95 -2.21
N ALA A 8 -19.55 -6.73 -3.52
CA ALA A 8 -18.90 -7.63 -4.48
C ALA A 8 -17.40 -7.80 -4.18
N LEU A 9 -16.68 -6.72 -3.88
CA LEU A 9 -15.26 -6.76 -3.52
C LEU A 9 -15.02 -7.42 -2.17
N ARG A 10 -15.91 -7.23 -1.18
CA ARG A 10 -15.84 -7.95 0.09
C ARG A 10 -15.94 -9.45 -0.14
N GLU A 11 -16.93 -9.89 -0.92
CA GLU A 11 -17.09 -11.32 -1.20
C GLU A 11 -15.90 -11.88 -1.97
N GLN A 12 -15.34 -11.13 -2.93
CA GLN A 12 -14.13 -11.52 -3.64
C GLN A 12 -12.95 -11.69 -2.68
N MET A 13 -12.71 -10.71 -1.79
CA MET A 13 -11.67 -10.78 -0.77
C MET A 13 -11.80 -12.03 0.11
N LEU A 14 -13.02 -12.37 0.54
CA LEU A 14 -13.26 -13.54 1.38
C LEU A 14 -13.09 -14.87 0.64
N ARG A 15 -13.37 -14.92 -0.65
CA ARG A 15 -13.21 -16.13 -1.48
C ARG A 15 -11.77 -16.34 -1.96
N ASP A 16 -11.15 -15.28 -2.45
CA ASP A 16 -9.89 -15.34 -3.20
C ASP A 16 -8.69 -14.94 -2.33
N GLY A 17 -8.93 -14.33 -1.16
CA GLY A 17 -7.90 -13.77 -0.30
C GLY A 17 -7.34 -12.42 -0.76
N TYR A 18 -7.85 -11.87 -1.87
CA TYR A 18 -7.50 -10.55 -2.38
C TYR A 18 -8.63 -9.92 -3.21
N CYS A 19 -8.57 -8.61 -3.42
CA CYS A 19 -9.37 -7.91 -4.41
C CYS A 19 -8.59 -6.72 -4.97
N VAL A 20 -9.00 -6.18 -6.11
CA VAL A 20 -8.36 -5.02 -6.73
C VAL A 20 -9.31 -3.83 -6.70
N ILE A 21 -8.83 -2.71 -6.18
CA ILE A 21 -9.55 -1.44 -6.18
C ILE A 21 -8.80 -0.49 -7.14
N PRO A 22 -9.36 -0.20 -8.32
CA PRO A 22 -8.68 0.65 -9.30
C PRO A 22 -8.55 2.08 -8.78
N ASP A 23 -7.52 2.78 -9.27
CA ASP A 23 -7.33 4.23 -9.09
C ASP A 23 -7.37 4.69 -7.62
N ILE A 24 -6.91 3.83 -6.70
CA ILE A 24 -6.93 4.13 -5.27
C ILE A 24 -5.95 5.25 -4.90
N LEU A 25 -4.82 5.34 -5.60
CA LEU A 25 -3.83 6.40 -5.46
C LEU A 25 -4.11 7.49 -6.50
N SER A 26 -3.95 8.75 -6.10
CA SER A 26 -3.95 9.84 -7.09
C SER A 26 -2.69 9.78 -7.94
N LEU A 27 -2.76 10.26 -9.19
CA LEU A 27 -1.61 10.28 -10.10
C LEU A 27 -0.43 11.04 -9.49
N ASP A 28 -0.68 12.19 -8.89
CA ASP A 28 0.35 13.00 -8.24
C ASP A 28 1.05 12.25 -7.09
N PHE A 29 0.27 11.50 -6.30
CA PHE A 29 0.85 10.75 -5.20
C PHE A 29 1.59 9.50 -5.69
N LEU A 30 1.10 8.86 -6.75
CA LEU A 30 1.80 7.75 -7.41
C LEU A 30 3.17 8.20 -7.94
N GLN A 31 3.26 9.39 -8.55
CA GLN A 31 4.54 9.95 -9.01
C GLN A 31 5.50 10.23 -7.85
N GLN A 32 5.01 10.79 -6.74
CA GLN A 32 5.82 11.01 -5.54
C GLN A 32 6.34 9.69 -4.95
N LEU A 33 5.46 8.67 -4.87
CA LEU A 33 5.82 7.35 -4.37
C LEU A 33 6.88 6.68 -5.26
N GLN A 34 6.75 6.82 -6.58
CA GLN A 34 7.74 6.32 -7.53
C GLN A 34 9.11 6.98 -7.32
N GLN A 35 9.16 8.31 -7.33
CA GLN A 35 10.40 9.08 -7.14
C GLN A 35 11.09 8.73 -5.82
N GLU A 36 10.31 8.59 -4.75
CA GLU A 36 10.87 8.22 -3.45
C GLU A 36 11.33 6.77 -3.40
N SER A 37 10.60 5.84 -4.02
CA SER A 37 11.02 4.43 -4.12
C SER A 37 12.33 4.30 -4.91
N ASP A 38 12.47 5.02 -6.02
CA ASP A 38 13.71 5.07 -6.81
C ASP A 38 14.87 5.63 -5.98
N ARG A 39 14.65 6.76 -5.28
CA ARG A 39 15.66 7.35 -4.38
C ARG A 39 16.10 6.39 -3.29
N LEU A 40 15.17 5.66 -2.68
CA LEU A 40 15.49 4.69 -1.62
C LEU A 40 16.23 3.48 -2.17
N ASN A 41 15.84 2.99 -3.34
CA ASN A 41 16.56 1.92 -4.03
C ASN A 41 17.99 2.30 -4.36
N ASP A 42 18.26 3.55 -4.73
CA ASP A 42 19.62 4.00 -5.05
C ASP A 42 20.49 4.25 -3.81
N THR A 43 19.87 4.61 -2.67
CA THR A 43 20.60 5.11 -1.49
C THR A 43 20.68 4.14 -0.32
N VAL A 44 19.78 3.16 -0.25
CA VAL A 44 19.77 2.18 0.84
C VAL A 44 20.65 0.98 0.47
N PRO A 45 21.59 0.57 1.34
CA PRO A 45 22.36 -0.64 1.13
C PRO A 45 21.46 -1.87 1.04
N HIS A 46 21.54 -2.58 -0.08
CA HIS A 46 20.81 -3.82 -0.29
C HIS A 46 21.52 -4.99 0.38
N HIS A 47 20.76 -5.90 0.99
CA HIS A 47 21.34 -7.18 1.40
C HIS A 47 21.78 -7.94 0.14
N PRO A 48 22.97 -8.55 0.11
CA PRO A 48 23.48 -9.23 -1.10
C PRO A 48 22.53 -10.32 -1.62
N ASP A 49 21.76 -10.94 -0.72
CA ASP A 49 20.81 -12.01 -1.06
C ASP A 49 19.48 -11.51 -1.62
N THR A 50 19.15 -10.22 -1.50
CA THR A 50 17.85 -9.65 -1.89
C THR A 50 17.91 -8.80 -3.17
N LYS A 51 19.08 -8.74 -3.82
CA LYS A 51 19.34 -7.87 -4.98
C LYS A 51 18.37 -8.06 -6.17
N TYR A 52 17.74 -9.23 -6.31
CA TYR A 52 16.91 -9.58 -7.48
C TYR A 52 15.44 -9.88 -7.14
N GLN A 53 14.98 -9.68 -5.89
CA GLN A 53 13.63 -10.09 -5.45
C GLN A 53 12.64 -8.92 -5.29
N GLY A 54 12.98 -7.73 -5.75
CA GLY A 54 12.37 -6.51 -5.22
C GLY A 54 13.09 -6.11 -3.94
N THR A 55 13.16 -4.81 -3.69
CA THR A 55 13.95 -4.31 -2.58
C THR A 55 13.09 -4.32 -1.32
N HIS A 56 13.28 -5.32 -0.47
CA HIS A 56 12.80 -5.28 0.91
C HIS A 56 13.51 -4.14 1.67
N LEU A 57 13.04 -2.91 1.49
CA LEU A 57 13.47 -1.75 2.24
C LEU A 57 12.92 -1.90 3.66
N GLY A 58 13.80 -2.17 4.63
CA GLY A 58 13.44 -2.25 6.05
C GLY A 58 13.12 -0.88 6.67
N ILE A 59 12.36 -0.05 5.98
CA ILE A 59 12.03 1.32 6.37
C ILE A 59 10.67 1.30 7.07
N GLY A 60 10.63 1.75 8.31
CA GLY A 60 9.37 1.95 9.01
C GLY A 60 8.60 3.11 8.39
N TYR A 61 7.26 3.03 8.40
CA TYR A 61 6.43 4.11 7.85
C TYR A 61 6.76 5.48 8.43
N LYS A 62 7.12 5.56 9.71
CA LYS A 62 7.42 6.82 10.41
C LYS A 62 8.78 7.44 10.04
N ASP A 63 9.66 6.67 9.40
CA ASP A 63 11.00 7.12 9.02
C ASP A 63 11.01 7.77 7.63
N ASN A 64 9.85 7.79 6.94
CA ASN A 64 9.70 8.33 5.61
C ASN A 64 8.30 8.93 5.39
N GLU A 65 8.23 10.24 5.14
CA GLU A 65 6.95 10.96 5.02
C GLU A 65 6.04 10.42 3.91
N ILE A 66 6.62 10.00 2.77
CA ILE A 66 5.86 9.44 1.65
C ILE A 66 5.29 8.07 2.02
N MET A 67 6.09 7.22 2.67
CA MET A 67 5.63 5.90 3.12
C MET A 67 4.59 6.04 4.24
N GLN A 68 4.76 6.97 5.19
CA GLN A 68 3.75 7.26 6.20
C GLN A 68 2.41 7.62 5.54
N ARG A 69 2.45 8.54 4.57
CA ARG A 69 1.27 8.97 3.84
C ARG A 69 0.62 7.83 3.06
N LEU A 70 1.39 6.86 2.57
CA LEU A 70 0.85 5.65 1.94
C LEU A 70 0.10 4.77 2.95
N ALA A 71 0.66 4.55 4.14
CA ALA A 71 0.01 3.77 5.21
C ALA A 71 -1.27 4.43 5.75
N GLU A 72 -1.33 5.76 5.70
CA GLU A 72 -2.44 6.58 6.18
C GLU A 72 -3.37 7.03 5.03
N TRP A 73 -3.20 6.48 3.82
CA TRP A 73 -3.91 6.96 2.64
C TRP A 73 -5.43 6.83 2.78
N LYS A 74 -6.09 7.99 2.93
CA LYS A 74 -7.53 8.06 3.25
C LYS A 74 -8.43 7.29 2.28
N PRO A 75 -8.26 7.38 0.94
CA PRO A 75 -9.05 6.57 0.01
C PRO A 75 -8.97 5.07 0.28
N ALA A 76 -7.79 4.54 0.61
CA ALA A 76 -7.62 3.13 0.92
C ALA A 76 -8.33 2.76 2.22
N ARG A 77 -8.23 3.60 3.26
CA ARG A 77 -8.96 3.43 4.53
C ARG A 77 -10.47 3.43 4.34
N GLN A 78 -11.00 4.39 3.59
CA GLN A 78 -12.43 4.47 3.28
C GLN A 78 -12.91 3.26 2.48
N ALA A 79 -12.11 2.75 1.56
CA ALA A 79 -12.45 1.56 0.80
C ALA A 79 -12.55 0.32 1.70
N LEU A 80 -11.60 0.14 2.62
CA LEU A 80 -11.67 -0.93 3.63
C LEU A 80 -12.91 -0.79 4.53
N GLU A 81 -13.22 0.41 5.01
CA GLU A 81 -14.43 0.68 5.79
C GLU A 81 -15.70 0.33 5.03
N GLN A 82 -15.82 0.75 3.76
CA GLN A 82 -16.96 0.45 2.90
C GLN A 82 -17.13 -1.06 2.65
N MET A 83 -16.03 -1.81 2.58
CA MET A 83 -16.03 -3.27 2.47
C MET A 83 -16.26 -3.99 3.80
N GLY A 84 -16.43 -3.27 4.92
CA GLY A 84 -16.62 -3.85 6.24
C GLY A 84 -15.34 -4.40 6.89
N PHE A 85 -14.19 -3.78 6.59
CA PHE A 85 -12.86 -4.05 7.15
C PHE A 85 -12.27 -2.81 7.85
N GLY A 86 -13.13 -1.96 8.42
CA GLY A 86 -12.71 -0.73 9.10
C GLY A 86 -11.90 -0.93 10.39
N ASP A 87 -11.90 -2.15 10.92
CA ASP A 87 -11.09 -2.60 12.07
C ASP A 87 -9.65 -2.98 11.69
N PHE A 88 -9.30 -2.96 10.40
CA PHE A 88 -7.97 -3.31 9.92
C PHE A 88 -6.89 -2.34 10.46
N THR A 89 -5.89 -2.90 11.13
CA THR A 89 -4.70 -2.19 11.61
C THR A 89 -3.46 -2.64 10.83
N PRO A 90 -2.71 -1.71 10.20
CA PRO A 90 -1.53 -2.07 9.43
C PRO A 90 -0.38 -2.51 10.36
N GLY A 91 0.42 -3.48 9.91
CA GLY A 91 1.55 -4.06 10.66
C GLY A 91 2.78 -3.16 10.84
N GLY A 92 2.70 -1.88 10.50
CA GLY A 92 3.76 -0.89 10.81
C GLY A 92 4.95 -0.82 9.85
N GLY A 93 5.06 -1.70 8.85
CA GLY A 93 6.10 -1.67 7.82
C GLY A 93 5.54 -1.84 6.40
N LEU A 94 6.32 -1.39 5.42
CA LEU A 94 6.06 -1.62 3.99
C LEU A 94 7.03 -2.65 3.46
N LEU A 95 6.54 -3.56 2.62
CA LEU A 95 7.35 -4.41 1.75
C LEU A 95 7.27 -3.79 0.35
N VAL A 96 8.38 -3.30 -0.19
CA VAL A 96 8.50 -2.82 -1.58
C VAL A 96 9.34 -3.81 -2.38
#